data_AF-A0A8S3ZS46-F1
#
_entry.id   AF-A0A8S3ZS46-F1
#
_cell.length_a   1.000
_cell.length_b   1.000
_cell.length_c   1.000
_cell.angle_alpha   90.00
_cell.angle_beta   90.00
_cell.angle_gamma   90.00
#
_symmetry.space_group_name_H-M   'P 1'
#
loop_
_entity.id
_entity.type
_entity.pdbx_description
1 polymer ?
#
loop_
_entity_poly.entity_id
_entity_poly.type
_entity_poly.pdbx_seq_one_letter_code
_entity_poly.pdbx_strand_id
1 'polypeptide(L)'
;DCGVERVMRDLRIFRIFEGTNDILRLFIALTGIQYAGSQLKELQKALSNPTANLGLLVGAGAKKAKRLVGISTGNVSLSKYVHPELASSGEKIAKLIDAFGGTVEDLLIKHNKKIIEEQFILKRLADAAIDIYGTVAVLSRVTRSLNNNYISAKHEKRLCEVWCSEAVERIRNNLLQATDSGAQKNFETLATISKEVVGHGGIFHRHVLGF
;
A
#
# COMPACT_ATOMS: atom_id res chain seq x y z
N ASP A 1 -22.81 27.56 -20.87
CA ASP A 1 -21.52 26.94 -20.50
C ASP A 1 -21.40 26.97 -18.98
N CYS A 2 -21.12 25.84 -18.32
CA CYS A 2 -21.08 25.73 -16.86
C CYS A 2 -19.64 25.85 -16.29
N GLY A 3 -18.62 26.04 -17.14
CA GLY A 3 -17.23 26.29 -16.72
C GLY A 3 -16.51 25.07 -16.14
N VAL A 4 -17.11 23.87 -16.23
CA VAL A 4 -16.55 22.61 -15.71
C VAL A 4 -15.31 22.18 -16.51
N GLU A 5 -15.25 22.51 -17.80
CA GLU A 5 -14.08 22.28 -18.66
C GLU A 5 -12.88 23.09 -18.18
N ARG A 6 -13.09 24.31 -17.68
CA ARG A 6 -12.03 25.13 -17.07
C ARG A 6 -11.50 24.47 -15.81
N VAL A 7 -12.40 24.03 -14.92
CA VAL A 7 -12.00 23.31 -13.70
C VAL A 7 -11.17 22.06 -14.04
N MET A 8 -11.57 21.29 -15.06
CA MET A 8 -10.82 20.10 -15.48
C MET A 8 -9.40 20.44 -15.95
N ARG A 9 -9.26 21.51 -16.75
CA ARG A 9 -7.95 22.00 -17.22
C ARG A 9 -7.08 22.45 -16.05
N ASP A 10 -7.65 23.20 -15.12
CA ASP A 10 -6.93 23.75 -13.96
C ASP A 10 -6.46 22.63 -13.01
N LEU A 11 -7.25 21.57 -12.83
CA LEU A 11 -6.89 20.44 -11.97
C LEU A 11 -5.70 19.61 -12.49
N ARG A 12 -5.32 19.74 -13.77
CA ARG A 12 -4.27 18.90 -14.37
C ARG A 12 -2.89 19.11 -13.73
N ILE A 13 -2.59 20.35 -13.32
CA ILE A 13 -1.27 20.74 -12.82
C ILE A 13 -0.99 20.20 -11.40
N PHE A 14 -2.04 20.03 -10.58
CA PHE A 14 -1.93 19.55 -9.20
C PHE A 14 -1.41 18.11 -9.05
N ARG A 15 -1.29 17.37 -10.15
CA ARG A 15 -0.66 16.02 -10.16
C ARG A 15 0.83 16.05 -10.53
N ILE A 16 1.35 17.22 -10.92
CA ILE A 16 2.71 17.43 -11.44
C ILE A 16 3.49 18.38 -10.53
N PHE A 17 2.87 19.51 -10.17
CA PHE A 17 3.49 20.56 -9.36
C PHE A 17 3.65 20.12 -7.90
N GLU A 18 4.60 20.73 -7.19
CA GLU A 18 5.01 20.36 -5.80
C GLU A 18 5.51 18.92 -5.63
N GLY A 19 6.12 18.40 -6.71
CA GLY A 19 6.57 17.02 -6.80
C GLY A 19 5.54 16.20 -7.57
N THR A 20 5.98 15.58 -8.66
CA THR A 20 5.08 14.75 -9.45
C THR A 20 4.54 13.61 -8.58
N ASN A 21 3.27 13.24 -8.78
CA ASN A 21 2.67 12.19 -7.98
C ASN A 21 3.41 10.84 -8.11
N ASP A 22 4.16 10.62 -9.17
CA ASP A 22 5.01 9.44 -9.35
C ASP A 22 6.21 9.47 -8.39
N ILE A 23 6.91 10.61 -8.30
CA ILE A 23 8.02 10.80 -7.36
C ILE A 23 7.52 10.77 -5.91
N LEU A 24 6.39 11.40 -5.61
CA LEU A 24 5.81 11.38 -4.26
C LEU A 24 5.43 9.96 -3.82
N ARG A 25 4.95 9.10 -4.73
CA ARG A 25 4.72 7.68 -4.42
C ARG A 25 6.01 6.96 -4.07
N LEU A 26 7.07 7.16 -4.85
CA LEU A 26 8.38 6.58 -4.52
C LEU A 26 8.87 7.07 -3.15
N PHE A 27 8.67 8.36 -2.84
CA PHE A 27 8.99 8.92 -1.54
C PHE A 27 8.21 8.25 -0.40
N ILE A 28 6.87 8.13 -0.52
CA ILE A 28 6.02 7.45 0.47
C ILE A 28 6.53 6.03 0.75
N ALA A 29 6.76 5.25 -0.31
CA ALA A 29 7.20 3.86 -0.17
C ALA A 29 8.60 3.78 0.46
N LEU A 30 9.57 4.54 -0.07
CA LEU A 30 10.97 4.45 0.34
C LEU A 30 11.19 4.98 1.76
N THR A 31 10.52 6.06 2.18
CA THR A 31 10.60 6.56 3.55
C THR A 31 10.03 5.54 4.54
N GLY A 32 8.89 4.90 4.22
CA GLY A 32 8.34 3.82 5.04
C GLY A 32 9.26 2.60 5.12
N ILE A 33 9.83 2.19 3.98
CA ILE A 33 10.77 1.07 3.88
C ILE A 33 12.06 1.36 4.65
N GLN A 34 12.55 2.60 4.67
CA GLN A 34 13.74 2.98 5.41
C GLN A 34 13.58 2.71 6.91
N TYR A 35 12.40 3.03 7.47
CA TYR A 35 12.05 2.75 8.86
C TYR A 35 11.88 1.24 9.13
N ALA A 36 11.27 0.50 8.21
CA ALA A 36 11.17 -0.96 8.35
C ALA A 36 12.56 -1.63 8.25
N GLY A 37 13.43 -1.13 7.37
CA GLY A 37 14.77 -1.64 7.15
C GLY A 37 15.70 -1.44 8.34
N SER A 38 15.55 -0.37 9.13
CA SER A 38 16.32 -0.22 10.37
C SER A 38 15.96 -1.28 11.41
N GLN A 39 14.67 -1.61 11.57
CA GLN A 39 14.22 -2.69 12.44
C GLN A 39 14.69 -4.07 11.95
N LEU A 40 14.66 -4.34 10.64
CA LEU A 40 15.18 -5.60 10.09
C LEU A 40 16.70 -5.75 10.30
N LYS A 41 17.47 -4.67 10.29
CA LYS A 41 18.90 -4.72 10.62
C LYS A 41 19.14 -5.14 12.07
N GLU A 42 18.29 -4.73 13.00
CA GLU A 42 18.36 -5.19 14.39
C GLU A 42 18.07 -6.70 14.48
N LEU A 43 17.06 -7.18 13.75
CA LEU A 43 16.77 -8.60 13.67
C LEU A 43 17.92 -9.40 13.03
N GLN A 44 18.57 -8.86 11.99
CA GLN A 44 19.75 -9.48 11.38
C GLN A 44 20.93 -9.56 12.36
N LYS A 45 21.18 -8.50 13.14
CA LYS A 45 22.20 -8.52 14.20
C LYS A 45 21.89 -9.54 15.29
N ALA A 46 20.62 -9.65 15.68
CA ALA A 46 20.16 -10.65 16.63
C ALA A 46 20.37 -12.09 16.13
N LEU A 47 20.21 -12.34 14.83
CA LEU A 47 20.56 -13.62 14.21
C LEU A 47 22.07 -13.93 14.24
N SER A 48 22.93 -12.91 14.20
CA SER A 48 24.38 -13.10 14.37
C SER A 48 24.79 -13.49 15.79
N ASN A 49 23.92 -13.27 16.78
CA ASN A 49 24.12 -13.73 18.15
C ASN A 49 22.81 -14.31 18.74
N PRO A 50 22.41 -15.53 18.32
CA PRO A 50 21.09 -16.09 18.61
C PRO A 50 20.84 -16.33 20.10
N THR A 51 21.88 -16.73 20.84
CA THR A 51 21.78 -17.08 22.26
C THR A 51 21.44 -15.87 23.13
N ALA A 52 21.94 -14.69 22.76
CA ALA A 52 21.63 -13.44 23.47
C ALA A 52 20.28 -12.81 23.08
N ASN A 53 19.67 -13.24 21.97
CA ASN A 53 18.49 -12.58 21.38
C ASN A 53 17.30 -13.53 21.14
N LEU A 54 17.23 -14.62 21.90
CA LEU A 54 16.24 -15.68 21.69
C LEU A 54 14.78 -15.17 21.72
N GLY A 55 14.45 -14.26 22.63
CA GLY A 55 13.08 -13.70 22.73
C GLY A 55 12.64 -12.92 21.49
N LEU A 56 13.53 -12.11 20.90
CA LEU A 56 13.25 -11.35 19.69
C LEU A 56 13.06 -12.28 18.48
N LEU A 57 13.90 -13.30 18.36
CA LEU A 57 13.85 -14.28 17.26
C LEU A 57 12.60 -15.14 17.32
N VAL A 58 12.23 -15.63 18.51
CA VAL A 58 11.00 -16.39 18.74
C VAL A 58 9.77 -15.54 18.41
N GLY A 59 9.74 -14.27 18.84
CA GLY A 59 8.66 -13.34 18.52
C GLY A 59 8.50 -13.11 17.02
N ALA A 60 9.60 -12.87 16.30
CA ALA A 60 9.59 -12.70 14.85
C ALA A 60 9.14 -13.97 14.11
N GLY A 61 9.64 -15.14 14.53
CA GLY A 61 9.25 -16.43 13.98
C GLY A 61 7.76 -16.74 14.17
N ALA A 62 7.24 -16.50 15.38
CA ALA A 62 5.82 -16.68 15.70
C ALA A 62 4.92 -15.72 14.87
N LYS A 63 5.33 -14.47 14.71
CA LYS A 63 4.63 -13.47 13.88
C LYS A 63 4.56 -13.93 12.42
N LYS A 64 5.69 -14.38 11.86
CA LYS A 64 5.75 -14.88 10.48
C LYS A 64 4.92 -16.16 10.30
N ALA A 65 4.98 -17.09 11.26
CA ALA A 65 4.16 -18.30 11.25
C ALA A 65 2.65 -17.97 11.25
N LYS A 66 2.18 -17.08 12.14
CA LYS A 66 0.78 -16.64 12.18
C LYS A 66 0.31 -16.06 10.83
N ARG A 67 1.12 -15.21 10.20
CA ARG A 67 0.81 -14.64 8.87
C ARG A 67 0.68 -15.71 7.79
N LEU A 68 1.57 -16.70 7.76
CA LEU A 68 1.54 -17.78 6.77
C LEU A 68 0.26 -18.63 6.87
N VAL A 69 -0.29 -18.80 8.07
CA VAL A 69 -1.57 -19.52 8.29
C VAL A 69 -2.78 -18.59 8.29
N GLY A 70 -2.63 -17.32 7.89
CA GLY A 70 -3.73 -16.35 7.79
C GLY A 70 -4.28 -15.88 9.15
N ILE A 71 -3.58 -16.14 10.25
CA ILE A 71 -3.97 -15.72 11.59
C ILE A 71 -3.42 -14.31 11.84
N SER A 72 -4.26 -13.42 12.35
CA SER A 72 -3.82 -12.07 12.77
C SER A 72 -2.66 -12.19 13.76
N THR A 73 -1.61 -11.41 13.55
CA THR A 73 -0.47 -11.41 14.49
C THR A 73 -0.86 -10.88 15.87
N GLY A 74 -2.01 -10.21 15.98
CA GLY A 74 -2.53 -9.63 17.22
C GLY A 74 -1.95 -8.24 17.53
N ASN A 75 -1.02 -7.76 16.70
CA ASN A 75 -0.30 -6.52 16.96
C ASN A 75 -1.04 -5.27 16.49
N VAL A 76 -2.04 -5.42 15.62
CA VAL A 76 -2.83 -4.30 15.09
C VAL A 76 -4.30 -4.56 15.37
N SER A 77 -4.89 -3.71 16.21
CA SER A 77 -6.33 -3.68 16.45
C SER A 77 -6.81 -2.24 16.54
N LEU A 78 -7.90 -1.95 15.83
CA LEU A 78 -8.57 -0.66 15.89
C LEU A 78 -9.85 -0.67 16.73
N SER A 79 -10.20 -1.82 17.34
CA SER A 79 -11.48 -2.00 18.03
C SER A 79 -11.71 -1.02 19.19
N LYS A 80 -10.63 -0.56 19.83
CA LYS A 80 -10.70 0.44 20.92
C LYS A 80 -10.90 1.87 20.43
N TYR A 81 -10.62 2.15 19.17
CA TYR A 81 -10.58 3.52 18.61
C TYR A 81 -11.72 3.80 17.63
N VAL A 82 -12.39 2.76 17.14
CA VAL A 82 -13.45 2.83 16.13
C VAL A 82 -14.79 2.60 16.80
N HIS A 83 -15.81 3.37 16.39
CA HIS A 83 -17.18 3.21 16.89
C HIS A 83 -17.67 1.76 16.67
N PRO A 84 -18.44 1.15 17.60
CA PRO A 84 -18.92 -0.22 17.43
C PRO A 84 -19.65 -0.49 16.11
N GLU A 85 -20.39 0.49 15.60
CA GLU A 85 -21.07 0.37 14.29
C GLU A 85 -20.12 0.28 13.08
N LEU A 86 -18.85 0.63 13.25
CA LEU A 86 -17.80 0.57 12.22
C LEU A 86 -16.79 -0.56 12.49
N ALA A 87 -17.05 -1.43 13.47
CA ALA A 87 -16.11 -2.47 13.89
C ALA A 87 -15.67 -3.39 12.75
N SER A 88 -16.57 -3.78 11.86
CA SER A 88 -16.24 -4.63 10.70
C SER A 88 -15.21 -3.98 9.76
N SER A 89 -15.38 -2.69 9.45
CA SER A 89 -14.43 -1.93 8.62
C SER A 89 -13.09 -1.75 9.33
N GLY A 90 -13.13 -1.47 10.64
CA GLY A 90 -11.94 -1.38 11.49
C GLY A 90 -11.13 -2.68 11.56
N GLU A 91 -11.79 -3.82 11.64
CA GLU A 91 -11.13 -5.13 11.67
C GLU A 91 -10.49 -5.47 10.32
N LYS A 92 -11.20 -5.23 9.21
CA LYS A 92 -10.68 -5.47 7.85
C LYS A 92 -9.41 -4.66 7.60
N ILE A 93 -9.42 -3.36 7.93
CA ILE A 93 -8.25 -2.52 7.71
C ILE A 93 -7.09 -2.89 8.66
N ALA A 94 -7.37 -3.28 9.91
CA ALA A 94 -6.34 -3.74 10.83
C ALA A 94 -5.60 -4.98 10.31
N LYS A 95 -6.32 -5.95 9.73
CA LYS A 95 -5.72 -7.12 9.06
C LYS A 95 -4.85 -6.72 7.87
N LEU A 96 -5.26 -5.73 7.09
CA LEU A 96 -4.49 -5.26 5.94
C LEU A 96 -3.25 -4.44 6.33
N ILE A 97 -3.29 -3.70 7.44
CA ILE A 97 -2.10 -3.02 7.97
C ILE A 97 -1.05 -4.07 8.38
N ASP A 98 -1.48 -5.15 9.02
CA ASP A 98 -0.56 -6.25 9.38
C ASP A 98 0.00 -6.96 8.14
N ALA A 99 -0.86 -7.25 7.16
CA ALA A 99 -0.45 -7.81 5.87
C ALA A 99 0.53 -6.91 5.13
N PHE A 100 0.27 -5.60 5.08
CA PHE A 100 1.16 -4.60 4.49
C PHE A 100 2.55 -4.65 5.13
N GLY A 101 2.62 -4.70 6.47
CA GLY A 101 3.88 -4.84 7.19
C GLY A 101 4.62 -6.13 6.83
N GLY A 102 3.90 -7.26 6.69
CA GLY A 102 4.50 -8.52 6.23
C GLY A 102 5.02 -8.46 4.81
N THR A 103 4.26 -7.87 3.89
CA THR A 103 4.70 -7.67 2.50
C THR A 103 5.97 -6.83 2.43
N VAL A 104 6.06 -5.74 3.19
CA VAL A 104 7.27 -4.91 3.25
C VAL A 104 8.46 -5.70 3.81
N GLU A 105 8.27 -6.47 4.88
CA GLU A 105 9.31 -7.33 5.46
C GLU A 105 9.83 -8.35 4.44
N ASP A 106 8.93 -9.05 3.73
CA ASP A 106 9.30 -10.07 2.73
C ASP A 106 10.04 -9.46 1.52
N LEU A 107 9.59 -8.29 1.04
CA LEU A 107 10.25 -7.58 -0.05
C LEU A 107 11.63 -7.06 0.34
N LEU A 108 11.80 -6.56 1.56
CA LEU A 108 13.10 -6.14 2.08
C LEU A 108 14.08 -7.30 2.22
N ILE A 109 13.60 -8.49 2.63
CA ILE A 109 14.43 -9.70 2.64
C ILE A 109 14.85 -10.08 1.23
N LYS A 110 13.93 -10.04 0.25
CA LYS A 110 14.18 -10.43 -1.14
C LYS A 110 15.13 -9.47 -1.87
N HIS A 111 14.87 -8.17 -1.82
CA HIS A 111 15.56 -7.16 -2.64
C HIS A 111 16.64 -6.38 -1.85
N ASN A 112 16.58 -6.37 -0.52
CA ASN A 112 17.49 -5.62 0.34
C ASN A 112 17.62 -4.16 -0.14
N LYS A 113 18.84 -3.61 -0.23
CA LYS A 113 19.09 -2.25 -0.74
C LYS A 113 18.65 -2.04 -2.19
N LYS A 114 18.53 -3.09 -3.00
CA LYS A 114 18.09 -2.98 -4.41
C LYS A 114 16.60 -2.71 -4.55
N ILE A 115 15.83 -2.77 -3.45
CA ILE A 115 14.40 -2.41 -3.48
C ILE A 115 14.15 -1.00 -4.02
N ILE A 116 15.14 -0.11 -3.95
CA ILE A 116 15.08 1.24 -4.52
C ILE A 116 14.90 1.26 -6.05
N GLU A 117 15.29 0.18 -6.73
CA GLU A 117 15.19 0.03 -8.20
C GLU A 117 13.85 -0.60 -8.61
N GLU A 118 13.10 -1.18 -7.67
CA GLU A 118 11.88 -1.94 -7.92
C GLU A 118 10.64 -1.04 -8.04
N GLN A 119 10.66 -0.06 -8.94
CA GLN A 119 9.64 1.01 -9.01
C GLN A 119 8.20 0.50 -9.20
N PHE A 120 8.01 -0.60 -9.92
CA PHE A 120 6.69 -1.23 -10.06
C PHE A 120 6.14 -1.74 -8.72
N ILE A 121 7.02 -2.27 -7.85
CA ILE A 121 6.67 -2.73 -6.51
C ILE A 121 6.46 -1.52 -5.59
N LEU A 122 7.38 -0.55 -5.62
CA LEU A 122 7.31 0.67 -4.81
C LEU A 122 6.00 1.44 -5.06
N LYS A 123 5.56 1.55 -6.31
CA LYS A 123 4.28 2.18 -6.65
C LYS A 123 3.10 1.48 -5.96
N ARG A 124 3.06 0.14 -5.95
CA ARG A 124 1.99 -0.65 -5.32
C ARG A 124 1.98 -0.48 -3.81
N LEU A 125 3.15 -0.47 -3.19
CA LEU A 125 3.28 -0.18 -1.77
C LEU A 125 2.81 1.23 -1.43
N ALA A 126 3.15 2.22 -2.25
CA ALA A 126 2.69 3.58 -2.05
C ALA A 126 1.17 3.70 -2.17
N ASP A 127 0.57 3.11 -3.21
CA ASP A 127 -0.88 3.14 -3.43
C ASP A 127 -1.63 2.44 -2.28
N ALA A 128 -1.13 1.29 -1.80
CA ALA A 128 -1.69 0.62 -0.62
C ALA A 128 -1.54 1.46 0.66
N ALA A 129 -0.40 2.13 0.87
CA ALA A 129 -0.19 3.00 2.03
C ALA A 129 -1.14 4.21 2.02
N ILE A 130 -1.38 4.80 0.84
CA ILE A 130 -2.33 5.90 0.65
C ILE A 130 -3.76 5.46 0.99
N ASP A 131 -4.21 4.32 0.47
CA ASP A 131 -5.55 3.78 0.77
C ASP A 131 -5.71 3.41 2.26
N ILE A 132 -4.66 2.86 2.89
CA ILE A 132 -4.65 2.60 4.33
C ILE A 132 -4.83 3.90 5.12
N TYR A 133 -4.01 4.91 4.83
CA TYR A 133 -4.08 6.19 5.53
C TYR A 133 -5.45 6.87 5.35
N GLY A 134 -5.94 6.94 4.12
CA GLY A 134 -7.26 7.49 3.81
C GLY A 134 -8.39 6.76 4.55
N THR A 135 -8.33 5.43 4.59
CA THR A 135 -9.32 4.61 5.31
C THR A 135 -9.31 4.87 6.82
N VAL A 136 -8.14 4.90 7.45
CA VAL A 136 -8.02 5.19 8.89
C VAL A 136 -8.50 6.61 9.21
N ALA A 137 -8.20 7.60 8.35
CA ALA A 137 -8.65 8.97 8.53
C ALA A 137 -10.18 9.09 8.47
N VAL A 138 -10.83 8.43 7.49
CA VAL A 138 -12.30 8.40 7.38
C VAL A 138 -12.93 7.69 8.56
N LEU A 139 -12.41 6.51 8.96
CA LEU A 139 -12.89 5.78 10.14
C LEU A 139 -12.83 6.63 11.42
N SER A 140 -11.72 7.36 11.62
CA SER A 140 -11.54 8.26 12.76
C SER A 140 -12.57 9.40 12.75
N ARG A 141 -12.74 10.07 11.60
CA ARG A 141 -13.72 11.15 11.44
C ARG A 141 -15.14 10.67 11.75
N VAL A 142 -15.56 9.57 11.15
CA VAL A 142 -16.93 9.09 11.27
C VAL A 142 -17.19 8.48 12.64
N THR A 143 -16.19 7.86 13.26
CA THR A 143 -16.27 7.44 14.68
C THR A 143 -16.59 8.63 15.58
N ARG A 144 -15.86 9.75 15.41
CA ARG A 144 -16.15 10.97 16.16
C ARG A 144 -17.55 11.51 15.85
N SER A 145 -17.99 11.47 14.59
CA SER A 145 -19.33 11.90 14.22
C SER A 145 -20.44 11.07 14.87
N LEU A 146 -20.24 9.76 14.99
CA LEU A 146 -21.19 8.83 15.63
C LEU A 146 -21.20 9.05 17.15
N ASN A 147 -20.03 9.13 17.80
CA ASN A 147 -19.92 9.41 19.24
C ASN A 147 -20.60 10.72 19.64
N ASN A 148 -20.48 11.76 18.80
CA ASN A 148 -21.07 13.08 19.08
C ASN A 148 -22.52 13.20 18.58
N ASN A 149 -23.10 12.16 17.99
CA ASN A 149 -24.48 12.15 17.47
C ASN A 149 -24.78 13.30 16.49
N TYR A 150 -23.86 13.64 15.59
CA TYR A 150 -24.14 14.66 14.57
C TYR A 150 -25.28 14.23 13.64
N ILE A 151 -26.05 15.19 13.13
CA ILE A 151 -27.18 14.94 12.22
C ILE A 151 -26.77 14.17 10.95
N SER A 152 -25.54 14.39 10.48
CA SER A 152 -24.95 13.74 9.31
C SER A 152 -24.36 12.36 9.60
N ALA A 153 -24.27 11.92 10.86
CA ALA A 153 -23.50 10.72 11.24
C ALA A 153 -23.94 9.45 10.49
N LYS A 154 -25.25 9.27 10.27
CA LYS A 154 -25.77 8.13 9.49
C LYS A 154 -25.35 8.19 8.01
N HIS A 155 -25.28 9.37 7.43
CA HIS A 155 -24.81 9.55 6.05
C HIS A 155 -23.30 9.35 5.95
N GLU A 156 -22.53 9.94 6.87
CA GLU A 156 -21.08 9.76 6.96
C GLU A 156 -20.69 8.29 7.18
N LYS A 157 -21.46 7.54 7.98
CA LYS A 157 -21.32 6.09 8.12
C LYS A 157 -21.42 5.36 6.79
N ARG A 158 -22.45 5.64 5.99
CA ARG A 158 -22.61 5.00 4.67
C ARG A 158 -21.45 5.34 3.72
N LEU A 159 -21.00 6.59 3.71
CA LEU A 159 -19.81 6.98 2.93
C LEU A 159 -18.57 6.21 3.38
N CYS A 160 -18.36 6.10 4.69
CA CYS A 160 -17.25 5.35 5.27
C CYS A 160 -17.31 3.88 4.89
N GLU A 161 -18.47 3.23 4.98
CA GLU A 161 -18.63 1.80 4.68
C GLU A 161 -18.33 1.50 3.19
N VAL A 162 -18.83 2.31 2.27
CA VAL A 162 -18.53 2.16 0.83
C VAL A 162 -17.05 2.39 0.56
N TRP A 163 -16.48 3.49 1.07
CA TRP A 163 -15.05 3.79 0.93
C TRP A 163 -14.18 2.65 1.46
N CYS A 164 -14.45 2.18 2.68
CA CYS A 164 -13.71 1.08 3.29
C CYS A 164 -13.80 -0.19 2.46
N SER A 165 -14.98 -0.52 1.92
CA SER A 165 -15.17 -1.71 1.10
C SER A 165 -14.28 -1.69 -0.14
N GLU A 166 -14.26 -0.59 -0.89
CA GLU A 166 -13.45 -0.48 -2.10
C GLU A 166 -11.95 -0.35 -1.82
N ALA A 167 -11.58 0.44 -0.80
CA ALA A 167 -10.18 0.62 -0.41
C ALA A 167 -9.56 -0.72 0.03
N VAL A 168 -10.31 -1.55 0.76
CA VAL A 168 -9.87 -2.89 1.18
C VAL A 168 -9.50 -3.75 -0.04
N GLU A 169 -10.31 -3.74 -1.10
CA GLU A 169 -10.01 -4.48 -2.33
C GLU A 169 -8.78 -3.93 -3.06
N ARG A 170 -8.64 -2.61 -3.18
CA ARG A 170 -7.46 -1.99 -3.78
C ARG A 170 -6.18 -2.32 -3.01
N ILE A 171 -6.20 -2.24 -1.68
CA ILE A 171 -5.06 -2.58 -0.83
C ILE A 171 -4.68 -4.05 -1.04
N ARG A 172 -5.64 -4.98 -0.99
CA ARG A 172 -5.38 -6.42 -1.22
C ARG A 172 -4.72 -6.66 -2.57
N ASN A 173 -5.27 -6.07 -3.63
CA ASN A 173 -4.76 -6.24 -4.98
C ASN A 173 -3.34 -5.68 -5.13
N ASN A 174 -3.06 -4.51 -4.56
CA ASN A 174 -1.72 -3.93 -4.58
C ASN A 174 -0.70 -4.79 -3.82
N LEU A 175 -1.07 -5.28 -2.63
CA LEU A 175 -0.21 -6.16 -1.84
C LEU A 175 0.06 -7.49 -2.54
N LEU A 176 -0.97 -8.09 -3.14
CA LEU A 176 -0.84 -9.34 -3.90
C LEU A 176 0.08 -9.13 -5.11
N GLN A 177 -0.15 -8.11 -5.92
CA GLN A 177 0.70 -7.85 -7.08
C GLN A 177 2.14 -7.45 -6.73
N ALA A 178 2.39 -6.96 -5.52
CA ALA A 178 3.73 -6.61 -5.08
C ALA A 178 4.61 -7.87 -4.87
N THR A 179 4.01 -9.02 -4.54
CA THR A 179 4.73 -10.27 -4.28
C THR A 179 4.50 -11.35 -5.33
N ASP A 180 3.42 -11.25 -6.11
CA ASP A 180 3.03 -12.21 -7.15
C ASP A 180 4.06 -12.35 -8.28
N SER A 181 4.34 -13.58 -8.68
CA SER A 181 5.30 -13.90 -9.76
C SER A 181 4.74 -13.60 -11.15
N GLY A 182 3.43 -13.77 -11.35
CA GLY A 182 2.76 -13.41 -12.60
C GLY A 182 2.83 -11.91 -12.87
N ALA A 183 2.59 -11.10 -11.83
CA ALA A 183 2.75 -9.66 -11.87
C ALA A 183 4.20 -9.25 -12.18
N GLN A 184 5.19 -9.92 -11.58
CA GLN A 184 6.61 -9.67 -11.89
C GLN A 184 6.94 -9.92 -13.37
N LYS A 185 6.44 -11.02 -13.96
CA LYS A 185 6.60 -11.28 -15.40
C LYS A 185 5.99 -10.17 -16.26
N ASN A 186 4.84 -9.62 -15.85
CA ASN A 186 4.25 -8.47 -16.53
C ASN A 186 5.14 -7.23 -16.42
N PHE A 187 5.85 -7.00 -15.31
CA PHE A 187 6.76 -5.86 -15.15
C PHE A 187 7.97 -5.95 -16.08
N GLU A 188 8.55 -7.14 -16.19
CA GLU A 188 9.63 -7.43 -17.14
C GLU A 188 9.16 -7.20 -18.60
N THR A 189 7.94 -7.62 -18.90
CA THR A 189 7.32 -7.41 -20.22
C THR A 189 7.09 -5.93 -20.50
N LEU A 190 6.57 -5.17 -19.53
CA LEU A 190 6.39 -3.72 -19.63
C LEU A 190 7.73 -3.00 -19.87
N ALA A 191 8.79 -3.43 -19.19
CA ALA A 191 10.13 -2.88 -19.40
C ALA A 191 10.65 -3.18 -20.82
N THR A 192 10.35 -4.37 -21.35
CA THR A 192 10.71 -4.76 -22.73
C THR A 192 9.95 -3.92 -23.76
N ILE A 193 8.63 -3.80 -23.63
CA ILE A 193 7.79 -2.96 -24.51
C ILE A 193 8.29 -1.51 -24.51
N SER A 194 8.63 -0.97 -23.34
CA SER A 194 9.17 0.39 -23.22
C SER A 194 10.49 0.55 -23.99
N LYS A 195 11.42 -0.42 -23.87
CA LYS A 195 12.68 -0.41 -24.62
C LYS A 195 12.46 -0.45 -26.13
N GLU A 196 11.50 -1.23 -26.61
CA GLU A 196 11.14 -1.31 -28.03
C GLU A 196 10.58 0.02 -28.55
N VAL A 197 9.65 0.63 -27.81
CA VAL A 197 9.05 1.93 -28.14
C VAL A 197 10.11 3.03 -28.18
N VAL A 198 10.97 3.10 -27.15
CA VAL A 198 12.04 4.10 -27.08
C VAL A 198 13.07 3.88 -28.19
N GLY A 199 13.48 2.63 -28.42
CA GLY A 199 14.43 2.28 -29.48
C GLY A 199 13.91 2.60 -30.88
N HIS A 200 12.60 2.53 -31.10
CA HIS A 200 11.96 2.91 -32.37
C HIS A 200 11.65 4.41 -32.48
N GLY A 201 11.66 5.16 -31.37
CA GLY A 201 11.26 6.57 -31.34
C GLY A 201 9.74 6.80 -31.41
N GLY A 202 8.93 5.77 -31.12
CA GLY A 202 7.48 5.85 -31.27
C GLY A 202 6.80 4.47 -31.16
N ILE A 203 5.58 4.37 -31.68
CA ILE A 203 4.84 3.11 -31.70
C ILE A 203 5.63 2.06 -32.47
N PHE A 204 5.96 0.94 -31.82
CA PHE A 204 6.77 -0.12 -32.43
C PHE A 204 6.00 -0.94 -33.47
N HIS A 205 4.74 -1.28 -33.17
CA HIS A 205 3.93 -2.11 -34.07
C HIS A 205 3.41 -1.28 -35.24
N ARG A 206 3.36 -1.91 -36.41
CA ARG A 206 2.72 -1.33 -37.59
C ARG A 206 1.25 -1.69 -37.63
N HIS A 207 0.47 -0.87 -38.31
CA HIS A 207 -0.88 -1.25 -38.67
C HIS A 207 -0.86 -2.61 -39.39
N VAL A 208 -1.88 -3.45 -39.18
CA VAL A 208 -1.91 -4.82 -39.73
C VAL A 208 -1.92 -4.87 -41.25
N LEU A 209 -2.26 -3.77 -41.92
CA LEU A 209 -2.18 -3.62 -43.38
C LEU A 209 -0.78 -3.25 -43.88
N GLY A 210 0.16 -2.93 -42.98
CA GLY A 210 1.55 -2.60 -43.32
C GLY A 210 1.78 -1.16 -43.77
N PHE A 211 0.74 -0.31 -43.79
CA PHE A 211 0.77 1.12 -44.08
C PHE A 211 -0.22 1.86 -43.17
#